data_AF-A0A183KVB3-F1
#
_entry.id   AF-A0A183KVB3-F1
#
_cell.length_a   1.000
_cell.length_b   1.000
_cell.length_c   1.000
_cell.angle_alpha   90.00
_cell.angle_beta   90.00
_cell.angle_gamma   90.00
#
_symmetry.space_group_name_H-M   'P 1'
#
loop_
_entity.id
_entity.type
_entity.pdbx_description
1 polymer ?
#
loop_
_entity_poly.entity_id
_entity_poly.type
_entity_poly.pdbx_seq_one_letter_code
_entity_poly.pdbx_strand_id
1 'polypeptide(L)' 'MANPPFFCDTSDAVGSTTCRSLKRPPPKTISSAARHESQTVGGEVYFCMRLIRDSIRYSTRVGNLISVDFVN' A
#
# COMPACT_ATOMS: atom_id res chain seq x y z
N MET A 1 10.16 -1.24 8.84
CA MET A 1 9.89 -1.27 7.39
C MET A 1 8.66 -2.12 7.15
N ALA A 2 7.86 -1.82 6.12
CA ALA A 2 6.64 -2.58 5.77
C ALA A 2 6.52 -2.69 4.25
N ASN A 3 5.94 -3.79 3.77
CA ASN A 3 5.49 -3.93 2.38
C ASN A 3 3.95 -3.81 2.39
N PRO A 4 3.39 -2.61 2.13
CA PRO A 4 1.95 -2.40 2.19
C PRO A 4 1.23 -3.14 1.05
N PRO A 5 0.00 -3.64 1.26
CA PRO A 5 -0.84 -4.10 0.16
C PRO A 5 -1.10 -2.95 -0.81
N PHE A 6 -0.65 -3.09 -2.07
CA PHE A 6 -0.68 -1.99 -3.02
C PHE A 6 -2.08 -1.63 -3.51
N PHE A 7 -2.90 -2.64 -3.77
CA PHE A 7 -4.14 -2.46 -4.52
C PHE A 7 -5.35 -2.23 -3.61
N CYS A 8 -6.32 -1.46 -4.08
CA CYS A 8 -7.55 -1.22 -3.33
C CYS A 8 -8.52 -2.42 -3.39
N ASP A 9 -8.58 -3.07 -4.55
CA ASP A 9 -9.47 -4.19 -4.84
C ASP A 9 -8.90 -5.08 -5.96
N THR A 10 -9.71 -6.04 -6.41
CA THR A 10 -9.32 -6.99 -7.46
C THR A 10 -9.22 -6.33 -8.83
N SER A 11 -10.04 -5.33 -9.14
CA SER A 11 -10.03 -4.64 -10.44
C SER A 11 -8.73 -3.85 -10.65
N ASP A 12 -8.24 -3.24 -9.57
CA ASP A 12 -6.97 -2.54 -9.49
C ASP A 12 -5.80 -3.52 -9.56
N ALA A 13 -5.86 -4.62 -8.80
CA ALA A 13 -4.83 -5.66 -8.79
C ALA A 13 -4.59 -6.33 -10.15
N VAL A 14 -5.63 -6.51 -10.96
CA VAL A 14 -5.51 -7.06 -12.33
C VAL A 14 -5.23 -5.99 -13.38
N GLY A 15 -5.23 -4.71 -13.00
CA GLY A 15 -4.97 -3.58 -13.89
C GLY A 15 -6.03 -3.37 -14.98
N SER A 16 -7.26 -3.85 -14.75
CA SER A 16 -8.36 -3.83 -15.74
C SER A 16 -8.79 -2.41 -16.15
N THR A 17 -8.69 -1.45 -15.23
CA THR A 17 -9.13 -0.05 -15.43
C THR A 17 -7.99 0.95 -15.35
N THR A 18 -6.78 0.52 -15.00
CA THR A 18 -5.61 1.40 -14.79
C THR A 18 -4.80 1.63 -16.06
N CYS A 19 -5.17 0.96 -17.16
CA CYS A 19 -4.48 1.06 -18.45
C CYS A 19 -5.34 1.81 -19.47
N ARG A 20 -4.79 2.87 -20.07
CA ARG A 20 -5.47 3.61 -21.16
C ARG A 20 -5.48 2.87 -22.51
N SER A 21 -4.62 1.87 -22.67
CA SER A 21 -4.45 1.13 -23.92
C SER A 21 -4.58 -0.36 -23.71
N LEU A 22 -5.42 -0.99 -24.52
CA LEU A 22 -5.59 -2.45 -24.58
C LEU A 22 -4.35 -3.16 -25.15
N LYS A 23 -3.43 -2.44 -25.79
CA LYS A 23 -2.17 -2.99 -26.33
C LYS A 23 -1.03 -2.98 -25.31
N ARG A 24 -1.28 -2.61 -24.04
CA ARG A 24 -0.25 -2.64 -23.00
C ARG A 24 0.31 -4.07 -22.89
N PRO A 25 1.62 -4.28 -23.04
CA PRO A 25 2.20 -5.60 -22.85
C PRO A 25 1.95 -6.13 -21.43
N PRO A 26 1.68 -7.44 -21.27
CA PRO A 26 1.53 -8.03 -19.95
C PRO A 26 2.85 -7.97 -19.16
N PRO A 27 2.79 -8.01 -17.82
CA PRO A 27 3.99 -8.15 -17.01
C PRO A 27 4.71 -9.48 -17.32
N LYS A 28 6.04 -9.49 -17.14
CA LYS A 28 6.85 -10.72 -17.28
C LYS A 28 6.78 -11.62 -16.05
N THR A 29 6.18 -11.13 -14.97
CA THR A 29 6.04 -11.81 -13.68
C THR A 29 4.57 -12.03 -13.36
N ILE A 30 4.29 -13.01 -12.51
CA ILE A 30 2.98 -13.28 -11.94
C ILE A 30 3.00 -12.99 -10.44
N SER A 31 1.93 -12.37 -9.92
CA SER A 31 1.76 -12.21 -8.49
C SER A 31 1.10 -13.47 -7.92
N SER A 32 1.78 -14.15 -7.00
CA SER A 32 1.23 -15.27 -6.22
C SER A 32 0.76 -14.84 -4.82
N ALA A 33 0.72 -13.53 -4.56
CA ALA A 33 0.40 -12.98 -3.25
C ALA A 33 -1.01 -13.37 -2.81
N ALA A 34 -1.18 -13.66 -1.52
CA ALA A 34 -2.50 -13.82 -0.96
C ALA A 34 -3.28 -12.50 -1.05
N ARG A 35 -4.62 -12.57 -1.00
CA ARG A 35 -5.47 -11.37 -1.11
C ARG A 35 -5.10 -10.30 -0.08
N HIS A 36 -4.85 -10.70 1.17
CA HIS A 36 -4.53 -9.77 2.25
C HIS A 36 -3.11 -9.17 2.16
N GLU A 37 -2.21 -9.78 1.37
CA GLU A 37 -0.86 -9.27 1.12
C GLU A 37 -0.85 -8.22 0.00
N SER A 38 -1.83 -8.29 -0.92
CA SER A 38 -1.87 -7.44 -2.12
C SER A 38 -2.99 -6.41 -2.10
N GLN A 39 -4.07 -6.63 -1.34
CA GLN A 39 -5.26 -5.78 -1.32
C GLN A 39 -5.59 -5.26 0.09
N THR A 40 -5.96 -3.99 0.17
CA THR A 40 -6.52 -3.37 1.38
C THR A 40 -7.44 -2.21 0.97
N VAL A 41 -8.44 -1.89 1.78
CA VAL A 41 -9.32 -0.74 1.49
C VAL A 41 -8.47 0.51 1.30
N GLY A 42 -8.67 1.24 0.19
CA GLY A 42 -7.92 2.45 -0.15
C GLY A 42 -6.45 2.22 -0.58
N GLY A 43 -6.04 0.97 -0.81
CA GLY A 43 -4.71 0.61 -1.29
C GLY A 43 -3.59 1.02 -0.34
N GLU A 44 -2.37 1.06 -0.87
CA GLU A 44 -1.18 1.42 -0.09
C GLU A 44 -1.30 2.82 0.54
N VAL A 45 -1.98 3.75 -0.12
CA VAL A 45 -2.13 5.13 0.36
C VAL A 45 -2.87 5.13 1.69
N TYR A 46 -4.04 4.49 1.76
CA TYR A 46 -4.79 4.45 3.01
C TYR A 46 -4.12 3.56 4.06
N PHE A 47 -3.42 2.50 3.66
CA PHE A 47 -2.58 1.72 4.56
C PHE A 47 -1.50 2.58 5.24
N CYS A 48 -0.73 3.33 4.45
CA CYS A 48 0.33 4.21 4.96
C CYS A 48 -0.24 5.32 5.86
N MET A 49 -1.38 5.91 5.50
CA MET A 49 -2.06 6.87 6.37
C MET A 49 -2.47 6.28 7.73
N ARG A 50 -2.94 5.02 7.78
CA ARG A 50 -3.22 4.34 9.05
C ARG A 50 -1.95 4.08 9.84
N LEU A 51 -0.89 3.61 9.16
CA LEU A 51 0.42 3.37 9.78
C LEU A 51 0.99 4.64 10.43
N ILE A 52 0.88 5.79 9.77
CA ILE A 52 1.31 7.09 10.30
C ILE A 52 0.48 7.50 11.52
N ARG A 53 -0.85 7.30 11.49
CA ARG A 53 -1.70 7.59 12.65
C ARG A 53 -1.33 6.70 13.84
N ASP A 54 -1.06 5.43 13.58
CA ASP A 54 -0.63 4.48 14.61
C ASP A 54 0.75 4.86 15.16
N SER A 55 1.69 5.28 14.33
CA SER A 55 3.02 5.71 14.80
C SER A 55 2.93 6.92 15.74
N ILE A 56 2.05 7.89 15.46
CA ILE A 56 1.79 9.03 16.35
C ILE A 56 1.19 8.52 17.68
N ARG A 57 0.19 7.64 17.62
CA ARG A 57 -0.50 7.09 18.80
C ARG A 57 0.41 6.28 19.72
N TYR A 58 1.37 5.56 19.15
CA TYR A 58 2.28 4.68 19.87
C TYR A 58 3.68 5.27 20.09
N SER A 59 3.89 6.53 19.71
CA SER A 59 5.16 7.26 19.77
C SER A 59 5.88 7.19 21.13
N THR A 60 5.14 7.08 22.24
CA THR A 60 5.68 7.01 23.60
C THR A 60 5.74 5.61 24.19
N ARG A 61 5.19 4.59 23.50
CA ARG A 61 5.06 3.22 24.03
C ARG A 61 6.17 2.29 23.57
N VAL A 62 6.95 2.69 22.57
CA VAL A 62 8.07 1.93 22.06
C VAL A 62 9.28 2.84 22.13
N GLY A 63 10.20 2.55 23.04
CA GLY A 63 11.45 3.30 23.18
C GLY A 63 12.19 3.31 21.84
N ASN A 64 12.27 4.50 21.24
CA ASN A 64 12.84 4.77 19.92
C ASN A 64 12.05 4.14 18.76
N LEU A 65 11.18 4.89 18.05
CA LEU A 65 11.26 5.02 16.58
C LEU A 65 10.18 5.95 15.97
N ILE A 66 10.57 6.53 14.84
CA ILE A 66 9.84 7.35 13.85
C ILE A 66 9.71 8.86 14.17
N SER A 67 10.78 9.61 13.89
CA SER A 67 10.65 11.04 13.53
C SER A 67 10.07 11.09 12.11
N VAL A 68 8.81 11.49 11.96
CA VAL A 68 8.26 11.94 10.68
C VAL A 68 8.31 13.45 10.72
N ASP A 69 9.42 14.03 10.27
CA ASP A 69 9.55 15.48 10.17
C ASP A 69 8.68 15.98 9.02
N PHE A 70 7.49 16.49 9.37
CA PHE A 70 6.65 17.24 8.45
C PHE A 70 7.24 18.66 8.30
N VAL A 71 7.75 18.98 7.13
CA VAL A 71 7.96 20.37 6.72
C VAL A 71 6.58 20.97 6.47
N ASN A 72 6.19 21.94 7.29
CA ASN A 72 5.02 22.81 7.05
C ASN A 72 5.25 23.69 5.82
#